data_AF-A0A183TTY1-F1
#
_entry.id   AF-A0A183TTY1-F1
#
_cell.length_a   1.000
_cell.length_b   1.000
_cell.length_c   1.000
_cell.angle_alpha   90.00
_cell.angle_beta   90.00
_cell.angle_gamma   90.00
#
_symmetry.space_group_name_H-M   'P 1'
#
loop_
_entity.id
_entity.type
_entity.pdbx_description
1 polymer ?
#
loop_
_entity_poly.entity_id
_entity_poly.type
_entity_poly.pdbx_seq_one_letter_code
_entity_poly.pdbx_strand_id
1 'polypeptide(L)'
;MGRGRLYPNESSVNRSRAPKENLGKSEISKHQDRQQRLVIHGLHESTAVRPENRVAEDLASFNGLLNQVLPPGVEVKVIKAFQIGKKSEDSLGTPRPRPLKIMLESKDQIKAILSKKTNLRHSHKKVIFNRTTPLRKG
;
A
#
# COMPACT_ATOMS: atom_id res chain seq x y z
N MET A 1 20.46 -74.46 -9.37
CA MET A 1 20.79 -73.74 -8.12
C MET A 1 21.68 -72.56 -8.48
N GLY A 2 21.29 -71.35 -8.06
CA GLY A 2 21.65 -70.08 -8.71
C GLY A 2 23.04 -69.54 -8.37
N ARG A 3 23.68 -68.92 -9.36
CA ARG A 3 24.86 -68.08 -9.15
C ARG A 3 24.40 -66.65 -8.87
N GLY A 4 24.43 -66.29 -7.58
CA GLY A 4 24.11 -64.95 -7.10
C GLY A 4 25.08 -63.91 -7.62
N ARG A 5 24.55 -62.79 -8.14
CA ARG A 5 25.35 -61.58 -8.41
C ARG A 5 25.48 -60.81 -7.10
N LEU A 6 26.69 -60.72 -6.59
CA LEU A 6 27.06 -59.80 -5.51
C LEU A 6 27.11 -58.38 -6.08
N TYR A 7 26.24 -57.50 -5.59
CA TYR A 7 26.36 -56.06 -5.77
C TYR A 7 27.14 -55.50 -4.58
N PRO A 8 28.32 -54.88 -4.77
CA PRO A 8 28.91 -54.06 -3.73
C PRO A 8 28.27 -52.66 -3.74
N ASN A 9 27.81 -52.32 -2.54
CA ASN A 9 27.22 -51.05 -2.12
C ASN A 9 28.32 -49.98 -1.90
N GLU A 10 27.90 -48.72 -1.94
CA GLU A 10 28.52 -47.52 -1.35
C GLU A 10 29.65 -46.79 -2.10
N SER A 11 29.29 -45.65 -2.73
CA SER A 11 29.93 -44.39 -2.32
C SER A 11 28.89 -43.25 -2.42
N SER A 12 28.34 -42.88 -1.26
CA SER A 12 27.54 -41.68 -1.12
C SER A 12 28.48 -40.48 -1.17
N VAL A 13 28.63 -39.90 -2.36
CA VAL A 13 29.28 -38.58 -2.50
C VAL A 13 28.34 -37.56 -1.86
N ASN A 14 28.65 -37.18 -0.61
CA ASN A 14 28.09 -36.00 0.03
C ASN A 14 28.45 -34.77 -0.80
N ARG A 15 27.65 -34.46 -1.82
CA ARG A 15 27.62 -33.12 -2.40
C ARG A 15 26.88 -32.25 -1.41
N SER A 16 27.64 -31.58 -0.54
CA SER A 16 27.18 -30.46 0.27
C SER A 16 26.55 -29.42 -0.66
N ARG A 17 25.24 -29.55 -0.93
CA ARG A 17 24.46 -28.52 -1.57
C ARG A 17 24.18 -27.50 -0.48
N ALA A 18 25.04 -26.48 -0.40
CA ALA A 18 24.77 -25.29 0.38
C ALA A 18 23.33 -24.83 0.05
N PRO A 19 22.45 -24.63 1.05
CA PRO A 19 21.18 -23.98 0.80
C PRO A 19 21.50 -22.56 0.32
N LYS A 20 21.22 -22.25 -0.94
CA LYS A 20 21.07 -20.86 -1.37
C LYS A 20 19.73 -20.37 -0.83
N GLU A 21 19.69 -20.12 0.46
CA GLU A 21 18.64 -19.37 1.13
C GLU A 21 18.79 -17.89 0.74
N ASN A 22 18.23 -17.49 -0.40
CA ASN A 22 18.05 -16.06 -0.74
C ASN A 22 16.99 -15.85 -1.85
N LEU A 23 15.79 -16.41 -1.69
CA LEU A 23 14.65 -16.07 -2.56
C LEU A 23 13.31 -15.87 -1.81
N GLY A 24 13.32 -15.76 -0.48
CA GLY A 24 12.10 -15.55 0.33
C GLY A 24 11.81 -14.10 0.76
N LYS A 25 12.80 -13.19 0.70
CA LYS A 25 12.69 -11.85 1.32
C LYS A 25 11.95 -10.81 0.44
N SER A 26 11.82 -11.07 -0.86
CA SER A 26 11.30 -10.08 -1.83
C SER A 26 9.77 -10.07 -1.94
N GLU A 27 9.09 -11.20 -1.76
CA GLU A 27 7.62 -11.26 -1.84
C GLU A 27 6.96 -10.78 -0.54
N ILE A 28 7.47 -11.20 0.62
CA ILE A 28 6.90 -10.81 1.93
C ILE A 28 6.99 -9.29 2.12
N SER A 29 8.12 -8.67 1.76
CA SER A 29 8.31 -7.22 1.85
C SER A 29 7.36 -6.44 0.94
N LYS A 30 7.15 -6.88 -0.32
CA LYS A 30 6.19 -6.27 -1.24
C LYS A 30 4.74 -6.41 -0.77
N HIS A 31 4.39 -7.52 -0.13
CA HIS A 31 3.06 -7.73 0.44
C HIS A 31 2.83 -6.91 1.72
N GLN A 32 3.85 -6.76 2.56
CA GLN A 32 3.79 -5.91 3.75
C GLN A 32 3.62 -4.43 3.36
N ASP A 33 4.37 -3.95 2.37
CA ASP A 33 4.30 -2.59 1.84
C ASP A 33 2.92 -2.24 1.25
N ARG A 34 2.19 -3.24 0.70
CA ARG A 34 0.85 -3.05 0.13
C ARG A 34 -0.25 -2.84 1.17
N GLN A 35 -0.13 -3.45 2.35
CA GLN A 35 -1.13 -3.30 3.42
C GLN A 35 -1.00 -1.97 4.17
N GLN A 36 0.10 -1.26 3.97
CA GLN A 36 0.36 0.09 4.49
C GLN A 36 -0.20 1.21 3.61
N ARG A 37 -0.87 0.88 2.48
CA ARG A 37 -1.32 1.89 1.51
C ARG A 37 -2.82 2.14 1.60
N LEU A 38 -3.19 3.42 1.53
CA LEU A 38 -4.56 3.92 1.51
C LEU A 38 -4.77 4.74 0.24
N VAL A 39 -5.92 4.59 -0.38
CA VAL A 39 -6.37 5.45 -1.48
C VAL A 39 -7.57 6.25 -1.01
N ILE A 40 -7.51 7.56 -1.23
CA ILE A 40 -8.51 8.53 -0.83
C ILE A 40 -9.06 9.17 -2.09
N HIS A 41 -10.34 8.98 -2.36
CA HIS A 41 -11.04 9.62 -3.47
C HIS A 41 -11.79 10.84 -2.99
N GLY A 42 -11.95 11.84 -3.87
CA GLY A 42 -12.79 13.02 -3.61
C GLY A 42 -12.20 14.00 -2.61
N LEU A 43 -10.94 13.81 -2.21
CA LEU A 43 -10.15 14.83 -1.53
C LEU A 43 -9.85 15.96 -2.51
N HIS A 44 -9.83 17.22 -2.05
CA HIS A 44 -9.39 18.33 -2.87
C HIS A 44 -7.94 18.11 -3.35
N GLU A 45 -7.70 18.27 -4.64
CA GLU A 45 -6.35 18.17 -5.22
C GLU A 45 -5.71 19.56 -5.22
N SER A 46 -4.50 19.66 -4.68
CA SER A 46 -3.76 20.93 -4.70
C SER A 46 -3.56 21.48 -6.11
N THR A 47 -3.80 22.78 -6.26
CA THR A 47 -3.55 23.55 -7.48
C THR A 47 -2.19 24.25 -7.46
N ALA A 48 -1.36 24.00 -6.43
CA ALA A 48 -0.08 24.69 -6.28
C ALA A 48 0.82 24.47 -7.51
N VAL A 49 1.60 25.48 -7.89
CA VAL A 49 2.49 25.36 -9.07
C VAL A 49 3.67 24.44 -8.77
N ARG A 50 4.23 24.55 -7.56
CA ARG A 50 5.42 23.79 -7.13
C ARG A 50 5.06 22.40 -6.61
N PRO A 51 5.76 21.33 -7.04
CA PRO A 51 5.48 19.97 -6.60
C PRO A 51 5.52 19.75 -5.09
N GLU A 52 6.47 20.37 -4.39
CA GLU A 52 6.63 20.28 -2.93
C GLU A 52 5.39 20.81 -2.20
N ASN A 53 4.91 21.98 -2.62
CA ASN A 53 3.71 22.60 -2.06
C ASN A 53 2.47 21.76 -2.34
N ARG A 54 2.38 21.10 -3.50
CA ARG A 54 1.25 20.21 -3.82
C ARG A 54 1.11 19.10 -2.79
N VAL A 55 2.22 18.40 -2.51
CA VAL A 55 2.21 17.29 -1.55
C VAL A 55 1.91 17.80 -0.14
N ALA A 56 2.47 18.94 0.25
CA ALA A 56 2.21 19.53 1.57
C ALA A 56 0.72 19.91 1.75
N GLU A 57 0.10 20.53 0.75
CA GLU A 57 -1.32 20.90 0.78
C GLU A 57 -2.25 19.68 0.77
N ASP A 58 -1.94 18.67 -0.05
CA ASP A 58 -2.67 17.41 -0.08
C ASP A 58 -2.60 16.70 1.29
N LEU A 59 -1.42 16.71 1.93
CA LEU A 59 -1.21 16.14 3.27
C LEU A 59 -1.92 16.96 4.36
N ALA A 60 -1.92 18.28 4.27
CA ALA A 60 -2.67 19.13 5.20
C ALA A 60 -4.17 18.84 5.12
N SER A 61 -4.70 18.68 3.91
CA SER A 61 -6.10 18.30 3.67
C SER A 61 -6.41 16.91 4.27
N PHE A 62 -5.50 15.95 4.08
CA PHE A 62 -5.63 14.62 4.68
C PHE A 62 -5.59 14.68 6.22
N ASN A 63 -4.68 15.44 6.83
CA ASN A 63 -4.60 15.60 8.27
C ASN A 63 -5.87 16.26 8.85
N GLY A 64 -6.45 17.23 8.15
CA GLY A 64 -7.73 17.83 8.52
C GLY A 64 -8.89 16.81 8.56
N LEU A 65 -8.87 15.80 7.69
CA LEU A 65 -9.81 14.68 7.75
C LEU A 65 -9.51 13.73 8.90
N LEU A 66 -8.24 13.46 9.19
CA LEU A 66 -7.86 12.58 10.30
C LEU A 66 -8.34 13.11 11.64
N ASN A 67 -8.30 14.42 11.86
CA ASN A 67 -8.80 15.05 13.09
C ASN A 67 -10.30 14.81 13.32
N GLN A 68 -11.07 14.52 12.27
CA GLN A 68 -12.50 14.20 12.35
C GLN A 68 -12.76 12.70 12.49
N VAL A 69 -11.81 11.85 12.06
CA VAL A 69 -11.94 10.39 12.04
C VAL A 69 -11.35 9.75 13.29
N LEU A 70 -10.19 10.25 13.71
CA LEU A 70 -9.39 9.67 14.78
C LEU A 70 -9.55 10.50 16.05
N PRO A 71 -9.44 9.85 17.23
CA PRO A 71 -9.38 10.57 18.49
C PRO A 71 -8.18 11.51 18.54
N PRO A 72 -8.26 12.60 19.33
CA PRO A 72 -7.12 13.43 19.62
C PRO A 72 -5.94 12.61 20.16
N GLY A 73 -4.72 12.95 19.76
CA GLY A 73 -3.49 12.28 20.21
C GLY A 73 -3.10 11.02 19.43
N VAL A 74 -3.92 10.56 18.47
CA VAL A 74 -3.50 9.49 17.55
C VAL A 74 -2.63 10.08 16.43
N GLU A 75 -1.34 9.79 16.47
CA GLU A 75 -0.41 10.21 15.42
C GLU A 75 -0.44 9.26 14.21
N VAL A 76 -0.57 9.84 13.02
CA VAL A 76 -0.49 9.12 11.75
C VAL A 76 0.76 9.56 11.01
N LYS A 77 1.70 8.63 10.83
CA LYS A 77 2.95 8.90 10.13
C LYS A 77 2.86 8.46 8.67
N VAL A 78 2.95 9.43 7.77
CA VAL A 78 2.93 9.20 6.32
C VAL A 78 4.37 9.04 5.82
N ILE A 79 4.67 7.90 5.20
CA ILE A 79 5.97 7.63 4.56
C ILE A 79 6.01 8.29 3.17
N LYS A 80 4.94 8.16 2.39
CA LYS A 80 4.84 8.68 1.02
C LYS A 80 3.41 9.09 0.69
N ALA A 81 3.26 10.12 -0.13
CA ALA A 81 1.98 10.55 -0.69
C ALA A 81 2.15 10.99 -2.14
N PHE A 82 1.21 10.61 -3.00
CA PHE A 82 1.18 11.03 -4.41
C PHE A 82 -0.21 10.84 -5.02
N GLN A 83 -0.55 11.69 -5.97
CA GLN A 83 -1.77 11.59 -6.75
C GLN A 83 -1.66 10.42 -7.76
N ILE A 84 -2.73 9.65 -7.93
CA ILE A 84 -2.80 8.59 -8.93
C ILE A 84 -3.77 8.94 -10.06
N GLY A 85 -3.45 8.50 -11.28
CA GLY A 85 -4.25 8.79 -12.46
C GLY A 85 -3.74 10.00 -13.27
N LYS A 86 -4.26 10.12 -14.49
CA LYS A 86 -3.89 11.19 -15.42
C LYS A 86 -4.64 12.46 -15.05
N LYS A 87 -3.98 13.61 -15.19
CA LYS A 87 -4.63 14.91 -15.07
C LYS A 87 -5.46 15.11 -16.34
N SER A 88 -6.75 15.39 -16.22
CA SER A 88 -7.61 15.65 -17.37
C SER A 88 -7.44 17.12 -17.78
N GLU A 89 -6.98 17.37 -19.00
CA GLU A 89 -6.85 18.74 -19.56
C GLU A 89 -8.17 19.23 -20.18
N ASP A 90 -9.00 18.31 -20.69
CA ASP A 90 -10.14 18.64 -21.58
C ASP A 90 -11.54 18.49 -20.95
N SER A 91 -11.69 18.78 -19.66
CA SER A 91 -13.02 18.73 -19.04
C SER A 91 -13.69 20.09 -19.15
N LEU A 92 -14.70 20.24 -20.02
CA LEU A 92 -15.65 21.39 -20.05
C LEU A 92 -16.48 21.54 -18.75
N GLY A 93 -16.09 20.87 -17.66
CA GLY A 93 -16.67 20.96 -16.32
C GLY A 93 -15.59 20.83 -15.26
N THR A 94 -15.94 21.02 -13.98
CA THR A 94 -14.98 20.92 -12.86
C THR A 94 -14.33 19.54 -12.84
N PRO A 95 -13.01 19.42 -13.10
CA PRO A 95 -12.35 18.13 -13.17
C PRO A 95 -12.46 17.43 -11.81
N ARG A 96 -12.80 16.14 -11.84
CA ARG A 96 -12.86 15.34 -10.61
C ARG A 96 -11.45 15.26 -10.02
N PRO A 97 -11.25 15.60 -8.72
CA PRO A 97 -9.94 15.49 -8.11
C PRO A 97 -9.38 14.08 -8.25
N ARG A 98 -8.08 13.99 -8.57
CA ARG A 98 -7.42 12.70 -8.63
C ARG A 98 -7.40 12.05 -7.24
N PRO A 99 -7.41 10.71 -7.18
CA PRO A 99 -7.29 10.05 -5.90
C PRO A 99 -5.88 10.24 -5.33
N LEU A 100 -5.81 10.58 -4.04
CA LEU A 100 -4.55 10.62 -3.30
C LEU A 100 -4.22 9.22 -2.80
N LYS A 101 -3.03 8.72 -3.13
CA LYS A 101 -2.50 7.48 -2.57
C LYS A 101 -1.43 7.81 -1.54
N ILE A 102 -1.63 7.31 -0.32
CA ILE A 102 -0.71 7.48 0.79
C ILE A 102 -0.20 6.14 1.30
N MET A 103 1.03 6.15 1.81
CA MET A 103 1.67 5.02 2.48
C MET A 103 1.91 5.42 3.93
N LEU A 104 1.36 4.66 4.86
CA LEU A 104 1.50 4.89 6.29
C LEU A 104 2.57 3.98 6.88
N GLU A 105 3.13 4.38 8.01
CA GLU A 105 4.14 3.59 8.72
C GLU A 105 3.58 2.25 9.22
N SER A 106 2.36 2.27 9.75
CA SER A 106 1.74 1.07 10.31
C SER A 106 0.45 0.67 9.58
N LYS A 107 0.28 -0.64 9.41
CA LYS A 107 -0.99 -1.22 8.94
C LYS A 107 -2.13 -1.01 9.94
N ASP A 108 -1.81 -0.80 11.22
CA ASP A 108 -2.82 -0.57 12.25
C ASP A 108 -3.39 0.86 12.15
N GLN A 109 -2.59 1.84 11.71
CA GLN A 109 -3.10 3.17 11.33
C GLN A 109 -4.12 3.05 10.19
N ILE A 110 -3.82 2.25 9.17
CA ILE A 110 -4.76 1.97 8.06
C ILE A 110 -6.06 1.34 8.59
N LYS A 111 -5.98 0.34 9.48
CA LYS A 111 -7.16 -0.29 10.10
C LYS A 111 -7.98 0.73 10.88
N ALA A 112 -7.35 1.56 11.70
CA ALA A 112 -8.01 2.56 12.53
C ALA A 112 -8.75 3.62 11.71
N ILE A 113 -8.13 4.11 10.62
CA ILE A 113 -8.79 5.06 9.71
C ILE A 113 -9.99 4.41 9.04
N LEU A 114 -9.83 3.18 8.54
CA LEU A 114 -10.91 2.49 7.81
C LEU A 114 -12.07 2.08 8.70
N SER A 115 -11.83 1.74 9.97
CA SER A 115 -12.90 1.40 10.91
C SER A 115 -13.74 2.63 11.28
N LYS A 116 -13.14 3.83 11.30
CA LYS A 116 -13.81 5.07 11.67
C LYS A 116 -14.22 5.96 10.49
N LYS A 117 -13.92 5.56 9.25
CA LYS A 117 -14.24 6.35 8.03
C LYS A 117 -15.73 6.68 7.88
N THR A 118 -16.61 5.91 8.51
CA THR A 118 -18.06 6.14 8.52
C THR A 118 -18.43 7.49 9.13
N ASN A 119 -17.60 8.02 10.04
CA ASN A 119 -17.81 9.32 10.68
C ASN A 119 -17.83 10.47 9.66
N LEU A 120 -17.20 10.29 8.50
CA LEU A 120 -17.14 11.29 7.44
C LEU A 120 -18.30 11.22 6.45
N ARG A 121 -19.21 10.23 6.55
CA ARG A 121 -20.27 10.03 5.55
C ARG A 121 -21.23 11.21 5.43
N HIS A 122 -21.47 11.92 6.53
CA HIS A 122 -22.42 13.03 6.56
C HIS A 122 -21.79 14.37 6.18
N SER A 123 -20.55 14.63 6.63
CA SER A 123 -19.82 15.88 6.39
C SER A 123 -19.07 15.90 5.05
N HIS A 124 -18.55 14.74 4.60
CA HIS A 124 -17.71 14.63 3.39
C HIS A 124 -18.22 13.53 2.47
N LYS A 125 -19.44 13.70 1.92
CA LYS A 125 -20.14 12.70 1.10
C LYS A 125 -19.33 12.17 -0.10
N LYS A 126 -18.40 12.98 -0.63
CA LYS A 126 -17.57 12.62 -1.79
C LYS A 126 -16.26 11.94 -1.40
N VAL A 127 -15.87 11.98 -0.12
CA VAL A 127 -14.59 11.44 0.36
C VAL A 127 -14.73 9.95 0.68
N ILE A 128 -13.92 9.12 0.02
CA ILE A 128 -13.97 7.66 0.16
C ILE A 128 -12.58 7.09 0.43
N PHE A 129 -12.45 6.28 1.49
CA PHE A 129 -11.22 5.58 1.86
C PHE A 129 -11.27 4.11 1.47
N ASN A 130 -10.27 3.68 0.68
CA ASN A 130 -10.14 2.32 0.16
C ASN A 130 -8.74 1.76 0.47
N ARG A 131 -8.67 0.47 0.83
CA ARG A 131 -7.40 -0.27 0.80
C ARG A 131 -6.97 -0.51 -0.64
N THR A 132 -5.67 -0.49 -0.90
CA THR A 132 -5.18 -1.13 -2.12
C THR A 132 -5.21 -2.64 -1.94
N THR A 133 -6.06 -3.32 -2.70
CA THR A 133 -5.99 -4.77 -2.87
C THR A 133 -4.85 -5.14 -3.82
N PRO A 134 -4.33 -6.38 -3.77
CA PRO A 134 -3.41 -6.85 -4.79
C PRO A 134 -4.10 -6.80 -6.17
N LEU A 135 -3.37 -6.32 -7.17
CA LEU A 135 -3.74 -6.50 -8.57
C LEU A 135 -3.91 -8.01 -8.79
N ARG A 136 -5.13 -8.49 -9.04
CA ARG A 136 -5.33 -9.88 -9.49
C ARG A 136 -4.56 -10.00 -10.80
N LYS A 137 -3.49 -10.81 -10.80
CA LYS A 137 -2.91 -11.27 -12.06
C LYS A 137 -3.96 -12.19 -12.69
N GLY A 138 -4.53 -11.76 -13.81
CA GLY A 138 -5.28 -12.63 -14.70
C GLY A 138 -4.34 -13.62 -15.39
#